data_AF-A0A976CQR3-F1
#
_entry.id   AF-A0A976CQR3-F1
#
_cell.length_a   1.000
_cell.length_b   1.000
_cell.length_c   1.000
_cell.angle_alpha   90.00
_cell.angle_beta   90.00
_cell.angle_gamma   90.00
#
_symmetry.space_group_name_H-M   'P 1'
#
loop_
_entity.id
_entity.type
_entity.pdbx_description
1 polymer ?
#
loop_
_entity_poly.entity_id
_entity_poly.type
_entity_poly.pdbx_seq_one_letter_code
_entity_poly.pdbx_strand_id
1 'polypeptide(L)'
;MKTRFYKHKTQNLSIVLIASLIFIPLNTLSARAEKLRCFVDICIDPSSVKLSKSNFPGAPSYSVRTVLGTQQFSNEKMRVQMEVNCKQREFRTVRVSEDGENWSNFDPRWTLVDRNSSLSRMVDYSCKLAIE
;
A
#
# COMPACT_ATOMS: atom_id res chain seq x y z
N MET A 1 40.05 -73.05 9.96
CA MET A 1 41.04 -73.27 8.88
C MET A 1 40.49 -72.68 7.59
N LYS A 2 41.33 -71.92 6.86
CA LYS A 2 41.12 -71.23 5.56
C LYS A 2 40.28 -69.92 5.52
N THR A 3 41.07 -68.85 5.47
CA THR A 3 40.82 -67.47 5.01
C THR A 3 40.36 -67.38 3.55
N ARG A 4 39.58 -66.35 3.22
CA ARG A 4 39.63 -65.67 1.91
C ARG A 4 39.61 -64.17 2.11
N PHE A 5 40.72 -63.56 1.70
CA PHE A 5 40.91 -62.14 1.48
C PHE A 5 40.01 -61.66 0.34
N TYR A 6 39.40 -60.49 0.47
CA TYR A 6 39.04 -59.70 -0.71
C TYR A 6 39.62 -58.29 -0.62
N LYS A 7 40.06 -57.86 -1.79
CA LYS A 7 41.10 -56.88 -2.08
C LYS A 7 40.60 -55.45 -1.91
N HIS A 8 41.40 -54.64 -1.23
CA HIS A 8 41.30 -53.18 -1.13
C HIS A 8 41.36 -52.57 -2.55
N LYS A 9 40.44 -51.65 -2.89
CA LYS A 9 40.61 -50.74 -4.02
C LYS A 9 40.46 -49.30 -3.52
N THR A 10 41.62 -48.70 -3.30
CA THR A 10 41.82 -47.30 -2.97
C THR A 10 41.64 -46.47 -4.25
N GLN A 11 40.77 -45.46 -4.23
CA GLN A 11 40.91 -44.30 -5.11
C GLN A 11 40.68 -43.03 -4.29
N ASN A 12 41.78 -42.33 -4.05
CA ASN A 12 41.83 -40.91 -3.72
C ASN A 12 41.04 -40.12 -4.76
N LEU A 13 40.32 -39.07 -4.35
CA LEU A 13 40.72 -37.69 -4.66
C LEU A 13 39.75 -36.72 -3.98
N SER A 14 40.32 -35.84 -3.16
CA SER A 14 39.67 -34.69 -2.55
C SER A 14 38.97 -33.81 -3.58
N ILE A 15 37.71 -33.47 -3.34
CA ILE A 15 37.08 -32.30 -3.95
C ILE A 15 36.49 -31.47 -2.79
N VAL A 16 37.33 -30.57 -2.30
CA VAL A 16 36.91 -29.44 -1.47
C VAL A 16 36.35 -28.40 -2.44
N LEU A 17 35.03 -28.37 -2.61
CA LEU A 17 34.32 -27.29 -3.30
C LEU A 17 33.90 -26.26 -2.23
N ILE A 18 34.74 -25.25 -2.03
CA ILE A 18 34.37 -24.04 -1.28
C ILE A 18 33.45 -23.24 -2.21
N ALA A 19 32.15 -23.47 -2.11
CA ALA A 19 31.16 -22.53 -2.62
C ALA A 19 31.08 -21.38 -1.62
N SER A 20 31.90 -20.35 -1.85
CA SER A 20 31.76 -19.03 -1.23
C SER A 20 30.44 -18.42 -1.69
N LEU A 21 29.36 -18.78 -0.99
CA LEU A 21 28.12 -18.02 -0.98
C LEU A 21 28.44 -16.67 -0.35
N ILE A 22 28.77 -15.71 -1.21
CA ILE A 22 28.69 -14.29 -0.89
C ILE A 22 27.22 -14.05 -0.57
N PHE A 23 26.89 -14.09 0.72
CA PHE A 23 25.66 -13.50 1.24
C PHE A 23 25.76 -12.01 0.94
N ILE A 24 25.30 -11.60 -0.23
CA ILE A 24 24.87 -10.23 -0.45
C ILE A 24 23.80 -10.01 0.61
N PRO A 25 23.96 -9.08 1.56
CA PRO A 25 22.86 -8.76 2.45
C PRO A 25 21.78 -8.12 1.58
N LEU A 26 20.80 -8.92 1.19
CA LEU A 26 19.50 -8.50 0.65
C LEU A 26 18.72 -7.77 1.77
N ASN A 27 19.31 -6.72 2.34
CA ASN A 27 18.68 -5.87 3.35
C ASN A 27 18.46 -4.44 2.84
N THR A 28 18.62 -4.20 1.54
CA THR A 28 18.18 -2.96 0.89
C THR A 28 16.84 -3.18 0.20
N LEU A 29 15.80 -3.50 0.98
CA LEU A 29 14.40 -3.33 0.59
C LEU A 29 13.53 -3.22 1.86
N SER A 30 13.99 -2.44 2.83
CA SER A 30 13.06 -1.85 3.81
C SER A 30 12.30 -0.72 3.11
N ALA A 31 11.42 -1.08 2.17
CA ALA A 31 10.28 -0.24 1.86
C ALA A 31 9.50 -0.12 3.17
N ARG A 32 9.61 1.04 3.83
CA ARG A 32 8.77 1.39 4.96
C ARG A 32 7.33 1.33 4.44
N ALA A 33 6.67 0.19 4.60
CA ALA A 33 5.23 0.12 4.49
C ALA A 33 4.70 0.99 5.64
N GLU A 34 4.45 2.27 5.37
CA GLU A 34 3.84 3.14 6.36
C GLU A 34 2.49 2.51 6.75
N LYS A 35 2.29 2.37 8.05
CA LYS A 35 1.13 1.68 8.62
C LYS A 35 -0.16 2.42 8.20
N LEU A 36 -1.19 1.66 7.83
CA LEU A 36 -2.54 2.18 7.58
C LEU A 36 -2.98 3.10 8.73
N ARG A 37 -3.57 4.25 8.39
CA ARG A 37 -4.04 5.23 9.37
C ARG A 37 -5.55 5.44 9.25
N CYS A 38 -6.27 5.16 10.33
CA CYS A 38 -7.73 5.21 10.33
C CYS A 38 -8.28 6.46 11.02
N PHE A 39 -9.34 7.00 10.45
CA PHE A 39 -10.09 8.16 10.89
C PHE A 39 -11.58 7.81 10.81
N VAL A 40 -12.24 7.73 11.97
CA VAL A 40 -13.62 7.23 12.06
C VAL A 40 -13.70 5.81 11.47
N ASP A 41 -14.44 5.63 10.39
CA ASP A 41 -14.69 4.41 9.64
C ASP A 41 -13.78 4.26 8.41
N ILE A 42 -12.91 5.25 8.14
CA ILE A 42 -12.07 5.30 6.93
C ILE A 42 -10.61 5.08 7.28
N CYS A 43 -10.00 4.03 6.75
CA CYS A 43 -8.57 3.74 6.84
C CYS A 43 -7.86 4.14 5.55
N ILE A 44 -6.84 4.98 5.65
CA ILE A 44 -6.03 5.45 4.53
C ILE A 44 -4.74 4.66 4.46
N ASP A 45 -4.43 4.16 3.27
CA ASP A 45 -3.09 3.70 2.94
C ASP A 45 -2.25 4.89 2.46
N PRO A 46 -1.24 5.34 3.23
CA PRO A 46 -0.41 6.48 2.85
C PRO A 46 0.29 6.28 1.50
N SER A 47 0.67 5.05 1.16
CA SER A 47 1.35 4.74 -0.11
C SER A 47 0.44 4.89 -1.33
N SER A 48 -0.88 4.94 -1.11
CA SER A 48 -1.86 5.15 -2.17
C SER A 48 -2.11 6.63 -2.51
N VAL A 49 -1.66 7.55 -1.64
CA VAL A 49 -1.97 8.97 -1.79
C VAL A 49 -1.11 9.56 -2.91
N LYS A 50 -1.77 10.08 -3.94
CA LYS A 50 -1.10 10.66 -5.12
C LYS A 50 -1.63 12.06 -5.41
N LEU A 51 -0.75 12.96 -5.82
CA LEU A 51 -1.17 14.23 -6.42
C LEU A 51 -1.47 14.01 -7.91
N SER A 52 -2.71 14.24 -8.33
CA SER A 52 -3.06 14.10 -9.74
C SER A 52 -4.16 15.06 -10.14
N LYS A 53 -4.22 15.38 -11.43
CA LYS A 53 -5.41 16.00 -11.99
C LYS A 53 -6.57 15.00 -11.90
N SER A 54 -7.72 15.45 -11.40
CA SER A 54 -8.91 14.61 -11.34
C SER A 54 -9.57 14.54 -12.72
N ASN A 55 -10.00 13.33 -13.08
CA ASN A 55 -10.75 13.08 -14.31
C ASN A 55 -12.26 12.90 -14.03
N PHE A 56 -12.71 13.16 -12.81
CA PHE A 56 -14.11 13.02 -12.42
C PHE A 56 -14.86 14.35 -12.58
N PRO A 57 -16.15 14.34 -13.00
CA PRO A 57 -16.96 15.55 -13.15
C PRO A 57 -16.93 16.44 -11.90
N GLY A 58 -16.97 17.76 -12.09
CA GLY A 58 -16.92 18.73 -10.98
C GLY A 58 -15.56 18.86 -10.29
N ALA A 59 -14.49 18.28 -10.87
CA ALA A 59 -13.13 18.49 -10.41
C ALA A 59 -12.66 19.95 -10.58
N PRO A 60 -11.84 20.48 -9.66
CA PRO A 60 -11.16 21.74 -9.88
C PRO A 60 -10.14 21.64 -11.04
N SER A 61 -9.75 22.80 -11.60
CA SER A 61 -8.78 22.87 -12.70
C SER A 61 -7.35 22.46 -12.30
N TYR A 62 -7.06 22.46 -11.00
CA TYR A 62 -5.77 22.09 -10.41
C TYR A 62 -5.78 20.67 -9.83
N SER A 63 -4.59 20.12 -9.57
CA SER A 63 -4.43 18.77 -9.02
C SER A 63 -4.98 18.62 -7.59
N VAL A 64 -5.64 17.50 -7.32
CA VAL A 64 -6.17 17.10 -6.01
C VAL A 64 -5.42 15.88 -5.49
N ARG A 65 -5.56 15.56 -4.20
CA ARG A 65 -5.03 14.32 -3.65
C ARG A 65 -6.00 13.18 -3.94
N THR A 66 -5.59 12.22 -4.75
CA THR A 66 -6.30 10.96 -4.88
C THR A 66 -5.85 10.04 -3.76
N VAL A 67 -6.80 9.49 -3.01
CA VAL A 67 -6.57 8.63 -1.85
C VAL A 67 -7.30 7.31 -2.08
N LEU A 68 -6.62 6.18 -1.93
CA LEU A 68 -7.30 4.89 -1.75
C LEU A 68 -7.37 4.58 -0.27
N GLY A 69 -8.56 4.21 0.16
CA GLY A 69 -8.82 3.80 1.53
C GLY A 69 -9.67 2.57 1.58
N THR A 70 -9.88 2.11 2.80
CA THR A 70 -10.86 1.10 3.15
C THR A 70 -11.84 1.72 4.11
N GLN A 71 -13.12 1.73 3.75
CA GLN A 71 -14.21 2.12 4.64
C GLN A 71 -14.80 0.87 5.29
N GLN A 72 -14.99 0.90 6.60
CA GLN A 72 -15.50 -0.23 7.38
C GLN A 72 -16.85 0.11 8.01
N PHE A 73 -17.89 -0.63 7.62
CA PHE A 73 -19.24 -0.50 8.18
C PHE A 73 -19.67 -1.80 8.82
N SER A 74 -19.81 -1.81 10.15
CA SER A 74 -20.23 -3.00 10.92
C SER A 74 -19.39 -4.24 10.59
N ASN A 75 -19.83 -5.06 9.62
CA ASN A 75 -19.17 -6.30 9.17
C ASN A 75 -18.64 -6.24 7.73
N GLU A 76 -18.81 -5.12 7.04
CA GLU A 76 -18.42 -4.94 5.64
C GLU A 76 -17.20 -4.03 5.54
N LYS A 77 -16.32 -4.34 4.58
CA LYS A 77 -15.18 -3.53 4.22
C LYS A 77 -15.26 -3.22 2.73
N MET A 78 -15.32 -1.94 2.41
CA MET A 78 -15.33 -1.47 1.04
C MET A 78 -14.03 -0.73 0.75
N ARG A 79 -13.44 -0.98 -0.42
CA ARG A 79 -12.41 -0.09 -0.96
C ARG A 79 -13.08 1.18 -1.44
N VAL A 80 -12.50 2.31 -1.08
CA VAL A 80 -13.00 3.61 -1.46
C VAL A 80 -11.89 4.38 -2.15
N GLN A 81 -12.21 5.05 -3.25
CA GLN A 81 -11.35 6.08 -3.81
C GLN A 81 -11.97 7.43 -3.49
N MET A 82 -11.17 8.28 -2.87
CA MET A 82 -11.55 9.63 -2.49
C MET A 82 -10.63 10.64 -3.15
N GLU A 83 -11.13 11.85 -3.27
CA GLU A 83 -10.34 13.01 -3.66
C GLU A 83 -10.39 14.06 -2.55
N VAL A 84 -9.24 14.63 -2.23
CA VAL A 84 -9.10 15.67 -1.21
C VAL A 84 -8.56 16.94 -1.85
N ASN A 85 -9.31 18.03 -1.72
CA ASN A 85 -8.94 19.37 -2.14
C ASN A 85 -8.33 20.12 -0.94
N CYS A 86 -7.00 20.11 -0.85
CA CYS A 86 -6.28 20.71 0.27
C CYS A 86 -6.40 22.23 0.36
N LYS A 87 -6.71 22.91 -0.75
CA LYS A 87 -6.88 24.38 -0.77
C LYS A 87 -8.18 24.80 -0.11
N GLN A 88 -9.27 24.11 -0.42
CA GLN A 88 -10.61 24.42 0.06
C GLN A 88 -11.04 23.59 1.27
N ARG A 89 -10.21 22.60 1.69
CA ARG A 89 -10.53 21.62 2.74
C ARG A 89 -11.80 20.83 2.45
N GLU A 90 -11.93 20.39 1.21
CA GLU A 90 -13.05 19.56 0.79
C GLU A 90 -12.58 18.15 0.51
N PHE A 91 -13.48 17.19 0.65
CA PHE A 91 -13.27 15.85 0.14
C PHE A 91 -14.52 15.32 -0.55
N ARG A 92 -14.34 14.28 -1.37
CA ARG A 92 -15.44 13.54 -1.99
C ARG A 92 -15.04 12.09 -2.19
N THR A 93 -16.00 11.19 -2.12
CA THR A 93 -15.84 9.81 -2.57
C THR A 93 -16.21 9.75 -4.05
N VAL A 94 -15.30 9.27 -4.89
CA VAL A 94 -15.52 9.22 -6.34
C VAL A 94 -16.00 7.85 -6.82
N ARG A 95 -15.55 6.78 -6.15
CA ARG A 95 -15.97 5.41 -6.43
C ARG A 95 -15.72 4.49 -5.25
N VAL A 96 -16.48 3.41 -5.16
CA VAL A 96 -16.29 2.35 -4.17
C VAL A 96 -16.28 0.98 -4.84
N SER A 97 -15.74 -0.02 -4.14
CA SER A 97 -15.70 -1.39 -4.59
C SER A 97 -15.72 -2.32 -3.38
N GLU A 98 -16.61 -3.31 -3.38
CA GLU A 98 -16.71 -4.33 -2.32
C GLU A 98 -15.63 -5.40 -2.47
N ASP A 99 -15.30 -5.77 -3.71
CA ASP A 99 -14.33 -6.82 -4.07
C ASP A 99 -12.93 -6.28 -4.43
N GLY A 100 -12.81 -4.97 -4.66
CA GLY A 100 -11.61 -4.29 -5.12
C GLY A 100 -11.40 -4.32 -6.64
N GLU A 101 -12.26 -4.99 -7.38
CA GLU A 101 -12.17 -5.19 -8.84
C GLU A 101 -13.29 -4.45 -9.57
N ASN A 102 -14.53 -4.60 -9.11
CA ASN A 102 -15.70 -3.95 -9.67
C ASN A 102 -15.97 -2.64 -8.95
N TRP A 103 -15.84 -1.53 -9.67
CA TRP A 103 -15.98 -0.18 -9.11
C TRP A 103 -17.30 0.47 -9.51
N SER A 104 -18.04 0.95 -8.52
CA SER A 104 -19.23 1.77 -8.71
C SER A 104 -18.87 3.25 -8.53
N ASN A 105 -19.13 4.06 -9.56
CA ASN A 105 -18.91 5.51 -9.51
C ASN A 105 -20.06 6.20 -8.76
N PHE A 106 -19.74 7.22 -7.97
CA PHE A 106 -20.72 8.09 -7.31
C PHE A 106 -20.84 9.43 -8.06
N ASP A 107 -21.97 10.13 -7.88
CA ASP A 107 -22.05 11.57 -8.15
C ASP A 107 -21.21 12.30 -7.09
N PRO A 108 -19.99 12.75 -7.42
CA PRO A 108 -18.99 13.05 -6.41
C PRO A 108 -19.12 14.51 -6.00
N ARG A 109 -20.09 14.78 -5.11
CA ARG A 109 -20.26 16.11 -4.50
C ARG A 109 -19.14 16.39 -3.51
N TRP A 110 -18.56 17.58 -3.63
CA TRP A 110 -17.58 18.07 -2.66
C TRP A 110 -18.26 18.33 -1.32
N THR A 111 -17.68 17.77 -0.28
CA THR A 111 -18.07 18.01 1.11
C THR A 111 -17.01 18.86 1.77
N LEU A 112 -17.39 20.08 2.18
CA LEU A 112 -16.54 20.94 2.99
C LEU A 112 -16.35 20.32 4.38
N VAL A 113 -15.09 20.20 4.81
CA VAL A 113 -14.73 19.57 6.09
C VAL A 113 -14.42 20.64 7.12
N ASP A 114 -15.34 20.78 8.09
CA ASP A 114 -15.13 21.64 9.26
C ASP A 114 -13.89 21.18 10.04
N ARG A 115 -13.09 22.13 10.54
CA ARG A 115 -11.86 21.87 11.30
C ARG A 115 -12.09 21.11 12.61
N ASN A 116 -13.28 21.21 13.17
CA ASN A 116 -13.69 20.53 14.40
C ASN A 116 -14.38 19.19 14.13
N SER A 117 -14.64 18.84 12.86
CA SER A 117 -15.24 17.55 12.51
C SER A 117 -14.27 16.37 12.72
N SER A 118 -14.83 15.18 12.89
CA SER A 118 -14.07 13.94 13.00
C SER A 118 -13.21 13.64 11.76
N LEU A 119 -13.65 14.11 10.58
CA LEU A 119 -12.96 13.98 9.30
C LEU A 119 -11.86 15.03 9.08
N SER A 120 -11.79 16.09 9.91
CA SER A 120 -10.77 17.13 9.81
C SER A 120 -9.35 16.56 9.80
N ARG A 121 -9.08 15.60 10.70
CA ARG A 121 -7.78 14.93 10.82
C ARG A 121 -7.43 14.07 9.60
N MET A 122 -8.45 13.52 8.93
CA MET A 122 -8.27 12.76 7.70
C MET A 122 -7.77 13.69 6.59
N VAL A 123 -8.44 14.83 6.37
CA VAL A 123 -8.04 15.84 5.39
C VAL A 123 -6.63 16.35 5.67
N ASP A 124 -6.34 16.72 6.92
CA ASP A 124 -5.02 17.21 7.31
C ASP A 124 -3.92 16.16 7.06
N TYR A 125 -4.21 14.89 7.32
CA TYR A 125 -3.28 13.80 7.07
C TYR A 125 -3.05 13.58 5.58
N SER A 126 -4.10 13.46 4.77
CA SER A 126 -4.00 13.31 3.31
C SER A 126 -3.24 14.46 2.66
N CYS A 127 -3.44 15.69 3.16
CA CYS A 127 -2.77 16.86 2.62
C CYS A 127 -1.28 16.92 2.94
N LYS A 128 -0.83 16.31 4.05
CA LYS A 128 0.59 16.20 4.43
C LYS A 128 1.35 15.13 3.64
N LEU A 129 0.67 14.05 3.25
CA LEU A 129 1.33 12.87 2.68
C LEU A 129 1.88 13.06 1.27
N ALA A 130 1.36 14.00 0.50
CA ALA A 130 1.77 14.17 -0.89
C ALA A 130 2.53 15.49 -1.12
N ILE A 131 3.35 15.91 -0.15
CA ILE A 131 4.38 16.91 -0.39
C ILE A 131 5.49 16.21 -1.19
N GLU A 132 5.32 16.19 -2.52
CA GLU A 132 6.40 15.97 -3.50
C GLU A 132 6.81 17.33 -4.07
#